data_AF-A0A0W8C8E1-F1
#
_entry.id   AF-A0A0W8C8E1-F1
#
_cell.length_a   1.000
_cell.length_b   1.000
_cell.length_c   1.000
_cell.angle_alpha   90.00
_cell.angle_beta   90.00
_cell.angle_gamma   90.00
#
_symmetry.space_group_name_H-M   'P 1'
#
loop_
_entity.id
_entity.type
_entity.pdbx_description
1 polymer ?
#
loop_
_entity_poly.entity_id
_entity_poly.type
_entity_poly.pdbx_seq_one_letter_code
_entity_poly.pdbx_strand_id
1 'polypeptide(L)'
;MPSRATKRSMLAFLLAMIVAIACMLVLSNQQDNNDIKTDTDESKETCVDSLPIDLVDDDYCDCQDGSDEPNTSACSHVLLHSETPPFGPEFNCKADDKMVSLAFVHDGVCDCCDGSDERDGLCANTCATEWERRLQTLQERLNVVQRGLKRRTEYLAGSVDKVQKLKEDFERLAEAYQSGQRAFEDLQRQAQHNPELRGQLEQSYNVLRRVQYITYIQSRVVDPSTFSDAAWKPAFVELVGECYTYTVNEKELKGGTPNVIPRKYDMVLCPFQNVSQTEPLYPEWTKAERQTKVGDKVADEKEEEVEVPRPIGLGIWNEWQESVNFARVQSYNHGEPCANGQERHTRVELLCGEQNRVVSVEEREMCQYEVRFETPAACGQAEQDVLQDEISRVKTFFKTKDVGEFAGHEEL
;
A
#
# COMPACT_ATOMS: atom_id res chain seq x y z
N MET A 1 13.30 -60.92 -29.62
CA MET A 1 13.25 -60.32 -30.97
C MET A 1 11.81 -59.88 -31.25
N PRO A 2 11.49 -58.58 -31.34
CA PRO A 2 10.13 -58.15 -31.63
C PRO A 2 9.77 -58.47 -33.09
N SER A 3 8.55 -58.98 -33.30
CA SER A 3 8.06 -59.49 -34.58
C SER A 3 8.03 -58.42 -35.67
N ARG A 4 8.16 -58.82 -36.94
CA ARG A 4 8.14 -57.93 -38.12
C ARG A 4 6.89 -57.02 -38.18
N ALA A 5 5.80 -57.39 -37.51
CA ALA A 5 4.56 -56.61 -37.46
C ALA A 5 4.66 -55.38 -36.55
N THR A 6 5.32 -55.48 -35.38
CA THR A 6 5.45 -54.35 -34.45
C THR A 6 6.41 -53.27 -34.97
N LYS A 7 7.44 -53.66 -35.73
CA LYS A 7 8.33 -52.71 -36.41
C LYS A 7 7.63 -51.89 -37.50
N ARG A 8 6.68 -52.49 -38.23
CA ARG A 8 5.89 -51.76 -39.24
C ARG A 8 4.90 -50.77 -38.61
N SER A 9 4.31 -51.14 -37.47
CA SER A 9 3.38 -50.26 -36.74
C SER A 9 4.08 -49.06 -36.10
N MET A 10 5.28 -49.24 -35.55
CA MET A 10 6.04 -48.10 -35.00
C MET A 10 6.56 -47.17 -36.09
N LEU A 11 6.98 -47.69 -37.25
CA LEU A 11 7.43 -46.85 -38.36
C LEU A 11 6.28 -46.01 -38.94
N ALA A 12 5.07 -46.57 -39.03
CA ALA A 12 3.88 -45.84 -39.46
C ALA A 12 3.48 -44.74 -38.47
N PHE A 13 3.60 -44.99 -37.16
CA PHE A 13 3.33 -43.98 -36.12
C PHE A 13 4.37 -42.84 -36.15
N LEU A 14 5.64 -43.16 -36.37
CA LEU A 14 6.71 -42.16 -36.46
C LEU A 14 6.56 -41.29 -37.71
N LEU A 15 6.18 -41.88 -38.84
CA LEU A 15 5.89 -41.11 -40.07
C LEU A 15 4.65 -40.21 -39.89
N ALA A 16 3.60 -40.69 -39.22
CA ALA A 16 2.42 -39.87 -38.94
C ALA A 16 2.73 -38.69 -37.99
N MET A 17 3.57 -38.89 -36.99
CA MET A 17 4.07 -37.83 -36.10
C MET A 17 4.91 -36.79 -36.85
N ILE A 18 5.80 -37.22 -37.74
CA ILE A 18 6.64 -36.30 -38.54
C ILE A 18 5.76 -35.49 -39.51
N VAL A 19 4.76 -36.10 -40.14
CA VAL A 19 3.81 -35.39 -41.02
C VAL A 19 2.95 -34.41 -40.21
N ALA A 20 2.52 -34.75 -39.00
CA ALA A 20 1.77 -33.85 -38.13
C ALA A 20 2.61 -32.63 -37.67
N ILE A 21 3.88 -32.85 -37.31
CA ILE A 21 4.81 -31.77 -36.93
C ILE A 21 5.12 -30.87 -38.14
N ALA A 22 5.33 -31.45 -39.33
CA ALA A 22 5.52 -30.69 -40.56
C ALA A 22 4.26 -29.88 -40.94
N CYS A 23 3.06 -30.40 -40.69
CA CYS A 23 1.81 -29.68 -40.96
C CYS A 23 1.59 -28.51 -39.98
N MET A 24 1.99 -28.65 -38.69
CA MET A 24 1.95 -27.54 -37.74
C MET A 24 2.96 -26.43 -38.08
N LEU A 25 4.13 -26.77 -38.61
CA LEU A 25 5.13 -25.78 -39.05
C LEU A 25 4.71 -25.03 -40.33
N VAL A 26 3.86 -25.63 -41.17
CA VAL A 26 3.30 -24.96 -42.37
C VAL A 26 2.10 -24.07 -42.00
N LEU A 27 1.34 -24.42 -40.96
CA LEU A 27 0.21 -23.62 -40.48
C LEU A 27 0.60 -22.43 -39.58
N SER A 28 1.85 -22.34 -39.14
CA SER A 28 2.37 -21.14 -38.47
C SER A 28 2.89 -20.07 -39.44
N ASN A 29 2.69 -20.23 -40.75
CA ASN A 29 3.27 -19.35 -41.76
C ASN A 29 2.26 -18.91 -42.83
N GLN A 30 1.06 -18.50 -42.41
CA GLN A 30 0.11 -17.78 -43.26
C GLN A 30 -0.77 -16.83 -42.43
N GLN A 31 -0.73 -15.54 -42.81
CA GLN A 31 -1.38 -14.34 -42.25
C GLN A 31 -0.74 -13.83 -40.95
N ASP A 32 -0.01 -12.71 -40.94
CA ASP A 32 -0.32 -11.43 -41.58
C ASP A 32 0.77 -10.92 -42.54
N ASN A 33 0.48 -10.97 -43.84
CA ASN A 33 1.04 -10.03 -44.82
C ASN A 33 0.07 -8.84 -44.88
N ASN A 34 0.16 -7.98 -43.88
CA ASN A 34 -0.33 -6.61 -43.95
C ASN A 34 0.92 -5.72 -43.91
N ASP A 35 1.08 -4.91 -44.96
CA ASP A 35 2.04 -3.84 -45.16
C ASP A 35 3.04 -3.61 -44.00
N ILE A 36 4.20 -4.27 -44.10
CA ILE A 36 5.44 -3.68 -43.61
C ILE A 36 5.74 -2.53 -44.56
N LYS A 37 5.09 -1.38 -44.33
CA LYS A 37 5.80 -0.12 -44.49
C LYS A 37 6.96 -0.22 -43.54
N THR A 38 8.16 -0.22 -44.10
CA THR A 38 9.33 0.20 -43.36
C THR A 38 9.03 1.59 -42.84
N ASP A 39 8.53 1.70 -41.60
CA ASP A 39 8.81 2.85 -40.76
C ASP A 39 10.33 2.82 -40.60
N THR A 40 10.99 3.46 -41.57
CA THR A 40 12.11 4.32 -41.22
C THR A 40 11.68 5.08 -39.98
N ASP A 41 12.53 5.01 -38.96
CA ASP A 41 12.64 5.90 -37.82
C ASP A 41 12.36 7.37 -38.25
N GLU A 42 11.09 7.70 -38.45
CA GLU A 42 10.57 9.05 -38.44
C GLU A 42 10.47 9.36 -36.95
N SER A 43 11.51 10.02 -36.45
CA SER A 43 11.33 10.96 -35.35
C SER A 43 10.03 11.71 -35.65
N LYS A 44 9.00 11.54 -34.83
CA LYS A 44 7.81 12.38 -34.91
C LYS A 44 8.31 13.82 -34.79
N GLU A 45 8.44 14.52 -35.91
CA GLU A 45 8.80 15.94 -35.92
C GLU A 45 7.75 16.64 -35.07
N THR A 46 8.20 17.18 -33.95
CA THR A 46 7.37 17.99 -33.07
C THR A 46 7.20 19.37 -33.68
N CYS A 47 6.10 20.06 -33.40
CA CYS A 47 5.84 21.36 -34.02
C CYS A 47 6.97 22.36 -33.74
N VAL A 48 7.57 22.31 -32.54
CA VAL A 48 8.76 23.09 -32.16
C VAL A 48 9.95 22.94 -33.10
N ASP A 49 10.17 21.77 -33.72
CA ASP A 49 11.29 21.53 -34.65
C ASP A 49 11.20 22.39 -35.92
N SER A 50 10.00 22.93 -36.20
CA SER A 50 9.71 23.76 -37.37
C SER A 50 9.54 25.25 -37.05
N LEU A 51 9.60 25.64 -35.77
CA LEU A 51 9.42 27.02 -35.33
C LEU A 51 10.75 27.80 -35.33
N PRO A 52 10.72 29.11 -35.62
CA PRO A 52 11.79 30.03 -35.28
C PRO A 52 12.04 30.03 -33.76
N ILE A 53 13.31 30.15 -33.35
CA ILE A 53 13.72 30.18 -31.93
C ILE A 53 13.02 31.31 -31.15
N ASP A 54 12.69 32.43 -31.80
CA ASP A 54 11.99 33.56 -31.17
C ASP A 54 10.54 33.24 -30.74
N LEU A 55 9.97 32.11 -31.19
CA LEU A 55 8.63 31.62 -30.84
C LEU A 55 8.70 30.36 -29.95
N VAL A 56 9.86 30.08 -29.37
CA VAL A 56 10.04 28.99 -28.41
C VAL A 56 10.23 29.61 -27.05
N ASP A 57 9.44 29.17 -26.07
CA ASP A 57 9.41 29.71 -24.72
C ASP A 57 9.12 31.23 -24.65
N ASP A 58 8.25 31.74 -25.54
CA ASP A 58 7.93 33.17 -25.68
C ASP A 58 6.67 33.63 -24.92
N ASP A 59 6.13 32.75 -24.07
CA ASP A 59 4.90 32.94 -23.28
C ASP A 59 3.64 33.03 -24.16
N TYR A 60 3.69 32.42 -25.36
CA TYR A 60 2.59 32.28 -26.29
C TYR A 60 2.53 30.88 -26.93
N CYS A 61 1.40 30.18 -26.72
CA CYS A 61 1.22 28.85 -27.27
C CYS A 61 0.88 28.86 -28.78
N ASP A 62 1.90 28.76 -29.62
CA ASP A 62 1.86 28.64 -31.08
C ASP A 62 1.59 27.20 -31.55
N CYS A 63 2.09 26.19 -30.83
CA CYS A 63 1.90 24.80 -31.24
C CYS A 63 0.63 24.16 -30.70
N GLN A 64 -0.05 23.42 -31.59
CA GLN A 64 -1.27 22.69 -31.23
C GLN A 64 -1.00 21.47 -30.34
N ASP A 65 0.21 20.93 -30.38
CA ASP A 65 0.71 19.89 -29.46
C ASP A 65 1.34 20.47 -28.20
N GLY A 66 1.47 21.80 -28.13
CA GLY A 66 2.08 22.56 -27.04
C GLY A 66 3.59 22.43 -26.95
N SER A 67 4.26 21.94 -28.03
CA SER A 67 5.69 21.60 -27.99
C SER A 67 6.67 22.78 -27.87
N ASP A 68 6.16 23.98 -28.04
CA ASP A 68 6.88 25.25 -28.12
C ASP A 68 7.09 25.95 -26.78
N GLU A 69 6.34 25.56 -25.74
CA GLU A 69 6.38 26.21 -24.42
C GLU A 69 6.74 25.22 -23.29
N PRO A 70 7.86 24.48 -23.37
CA PRO A 70 8.30 23.59 -22.29
C PRO A 70 8.74 24.35 -21.02
N ASN A 71 9.13 25.62 -21.13
CA ASN A 71 9.64 26.43 -20.04
C ASN A 71 8.71 27.57 -19.61
N THR A 72 7.49 27.67 -20.16
CA THR A 72 6.48 28.65 -19.73
C THR A 72 5.12 28.01 -19.48
N SER A 73 4.20 28.76 -18.89
CA SER A 73 2.85 28.29 -18.60
C SER A 73 1.88 28.35 -19.80
N ALA A 74 2.30 28.91 -20.93
CA ALA A 74 1.41 29.31 -22.03
C ALA A 74 0.66 28.14 -22.67
N CYS A 75 1.31 26.97 -22.83
CA CYS A 75 0.67 25.77 -23.37
C CYS A 75 0.05 24.83 -22.32
N SER A 76 -0.05 25.23 -21.04
CA SER A 76 -0.60 24.39 -19.97
C SER A 76 -2.00 23.83 -20.26
N HIS A 77 -2.88 24.61 -20.91
CA HIS A 77 -4.21 24.14 -21.30
C HIS A 77 -4.17 23.03 -22.35
N VAL A 78 -3.24 23.13 -23.32
CA VAL A 78 -3.08 22.15 -24.41
C VAL A 78 -2.53 20.83 -23.87
N LEU A 79 -1.51 20.90 -23.02
CA LEU A 79 -0.84 19.72 -22.43
C LEU A 79 -1.76 18.93 -21.49
N LEU A 80 -2.68 19.60 -20.80
CA LEU A 80 -3.65 18.94 -19.92
C LEU A 80 -4.80 18.23 -20.67
N HIS A 81 -5.09 18.62 -21.92
CA HIS A 81 -6.18 18.05 -22.72
C HIS A 81 -5.70 17.10 -23.81
N SER A 82 -4.39 17.03 -24.05
CA SER A 82 -3.80 16.10 -25.02
C SER A 82 -3.72 14.69 -24.44
N GLU A 83 -4.16 13.69 -25.22
CA GLU A 83 -4.06 12.28 -24.82
C GLU A 83 -2.62 11.75 -24.89
N THR A 84 -1.78 12.37 -25.72
CA THR A 84 -0.36 12.01 -25.91
C THR A 84 0.47 13.28 -26.18
N PRO A 85 0.68 14.15 -25.18
CA PRO A 85 1.49 15.34 -25.37
C PRO A 85 2.97 14.94 -25.61
N PRO A 86 3.72 15.74 -26.39
CA PRO A 86 5.14 15.50 -26.65
C PRO A 86 6.00 15.59 -25.39
N PHE A 87 5.55 16.35 -24.38
CA PHE A 87 6.12 16.39 -23.04
C PHE A 87 5.04 16.51 -21.95
N GLY A 88 5.43 16.26 -20.70
CA GLY A 88 4.53 16.36 -19.56
C GLY A 88 4.17 17.81 -19.20
N PRO A 89 3.08 18.03 -18.43
CA PRO A 89 2.66 19.36 -17.98
C PRO A 89 3.52 19.89 -16.81
N GLU A 90 4.81 19.57 -16.79
CA GLU A 90 5.74 19.79 -15.69
C GLU A 90 6.97 20.58 -16.18
N PHE A 91 7.36 21.58 -15.40
CA PHE A 91 8.56 22.40 -15.59
C PHE A 91 9.71 21.88 -14.73
N ASN A 92 10.90 21.80 -15.31
CA ASN A 92 12.10 21.35 -14.60
C ASN A 92 12.86 22.55 -14.03
N CYS A 93 13.04 22.57 -12.70
CA CYS A 93 13.90 23.56 -12.07
C CYS A 93 15.34 23.44 -12.58
N LYS A 94 16.03 24.56 -12.79
CA LYS A 94 17.37 24.54 -13.42
C LYS A 94 18.43 23.97 -12.49
N ALA A 95 18.31 24.21 -11.18
CA ALA A 95 19.33 23.81 -10.21
C ALA A 95 19.23 22.36 -9.70
N ASP A 96 18.07 21.70 -9.79
CA ASP A 96 17.88 20.33 -9.31
C ASP A 96 16.84 19.53 -10.12
N ASP A 97 16.52 18.31 -9.69
CA ASP A 97 15.55 17.41 -10.33
C ASP A 97 14.10 17.70 -9.93
N LYS A 98 13.81 18.86 -9.31
CA LYS A 98 12.46 19.21 -8.92
C LYS A 98 11.63 19.56 -10.16
N MET A 99 10.49 18.90 -10.27
CA MET A 99 9.45 19.17 -11.26
C MET A 99 8.31 19.93 -10.59
N VAL A 100 7.86 21.02 -11.21
CA VAL A 100 6.72 21.82 -10.75
C VAL A 100 5.66 21.85 -11.84
N SER A 101 4.40 22.05 -11.48
CA SER A 101 3.33 22.18 -12.48
C SER A 101 3.61 23.41 -13.35
N LEU A 102 3.35 23.33 -14.66
CA LEU A 102 3.43 24.52 -15.53
C LEU A 102 2.52 25.67 -15.07
N ALA A 103 1.46 25.37 -14.32
CA ALA A 103 0.59 26.38 -13.73
C ALA A 103 1.26 27.22 -12.62
N PHE A 104 2.43 26.81 -12.15
CA PHE A 104 3.22 27.51 -11.12
C PHE A 104 4.40 28.28 -11.71
N VAL A 105 4.62 28.21 -13.02
CA VAL A 105 5.65 29.02 -13.68
C VAL A 105 5.11 30.44 -13.86
N HIS A 106 5.86 31.44 -13.39
CA HIS A 106 5.51 32.86 -13.40
C HIS A 106 4.22 33.21 -12.63
N ASP A 107 3.85 32.44 -11.59
CA ASP A 107 2.65 32.68 -10.77
C ASP A 107 2.90 33.65 -9.59
N GLY A 108 4.15 34.06 -9.40
CA GLY A 108 4.62 34.95 -8.34
C GLY A 108 4.98 34.25 -7.04
N VAL A 109 5.02 32.91 -7.03
CA VAL A 109 5.45 32.07 -5.92
C VAL A 109 6.75 31.35 -6.30
N CYS A 110 7.75 31.39 -5.43
CA CYS A 110 9.02 30.68 -5.68
C CYS A 110 8.87 29.20 -5.33
N ASP A 111 8.64 28.37 -6.34
CA ASP A 111 8.63 26.92 -6.24
C ASP A 111 9.99 26.31 -6.53
N CYS A 112 10.77 26.83 -7.47
CA CYS A 112 12.15 26.35 -7.66
C CYS A 112 13.10 27.00 -6.63
N CYS A 113 14.01 26.20 -6.07
CA CYS A 113 14.92 26.70 -5.04
C CYS A 113 15.91 27.75 -5.56
N ASP A 114 16.16 27.78 -6.87
CA ASP A 114 17.00 28.74 -7.56
C ASP A 114 16.19 29.90 -8.17
N GLY A 115 14.86 29.79 -8.16
CA GLY A 115 13.95 30.77 -8.73
C GLY A 115 13.81 30.68 -10.25
N SER A 116 14.20 29.56 -10.89
CA SER A 116 14.13 29.43 -12.35
C SER A 116 12.71 29.40 -12.90
N ASP A 117 11.72 29.16 -12.05
CA ASP A 117 10.29 29.24 -12.34
C ASP A 117 9.75 30.67 -12.39
N GLU A 118 10.54 31.65 -11.93
CA GLU A 118 10.14 33.04 -11.82
C GLU A 118 11.10 33.96 -12.60
N ARG A 119 10.61 35.16 -12.92
CA ARG A 119 11.47 36.16 -13.59
C ARG A 119 12.64 36.55 -12.69
N ASP A 120 13.78 36.83 -13.32
CA ASP A 120 15.02 37.21 -12.65
C ASP A 120 14.81 38.30 -11.59
N GLY A 121 15.29 38.01 -10.37
CA GLY A 121 15.29 38.95 -9.25
C GLY A 121 14.04 38.94 -8.35
N LEU A 122 13.02 38.13 -8.65
CA LEU A 122 11.88 37.89 -7.76
C LEU A 122 12.22 36.93 -6.62
N CYS A 123 12.95 35.86 -6.92
CA CYS A 123 13.25 34.77 -6.00
C CYS A 123 14.70 34.80 -5.51
N ALA A 124 14.89 34.43 -4.23
CA ALA A 124 16.21 34.26 -3.63
C ALA A 124 16.63 32.79 -3.72
N ASN A 125 17.89 32.53 -4.06
CA ASN A 125 18.40 31.16 -4.13
C ASN A 125 18.50 30.50 -2.74
N THR A 126 17.65 29.52 -2.47
CA THR A 126 17.59 28.72 -1.23
C THR A 126 18.15 27.30 -1.39
N CYS A 127 18.57 26.92 -2.61
CA CYS A 127 18.97 25.55 -2.97
C CYS A 127 19.96 24.89 -2.01
N ALA A 128 20.95 25.63 -1.51
CA ALA A 128 21.94 25.09 -0.57
C ALA A 128 21.28 24.45 0.66
N THR A 129 20.34 25.19 1.26
CA THR A 129 19.66 24.77 2.48
C THR A 129 18.63 23.68 2.22
N GLU A 130 18.00 23.70 1.05
CA GLU A 130 16.99 22.71 0.67
C GLU A 130 17.63 21.37 0.35
N TRP A 131 18.73 21.37 -0.40
CA TRP A 131 19.49 20.15 -0.67
C TRP A 131 20.10 19.56 0.59
N GLU A 132 20.57 20.39 1.55
CA GLU A 132 21.08 19.91 2.84
C GLU A 132 19.97 19.20 3.62
N ARG A 133 18.78 19.81 3.68
CA ARG A 133 17.61 19.22 4.33
C ARG A 133 17.17 17.92 3.64
N ARG A 134 17.07 17.92 2.31
CA ARG A 134 16.70 16.72 1.53
C ARG A 134 17.71 15.60 1.75
N LEU A 135 19.01 15.90 1.69
CA LEU A 135 20.08 14.95 1.94
C LEU A 135 20.01 14.38 3.37
N GLN A 136 19.74 15.21 4.37
CA GLN A 136 19.57 14.78 5.75
C GLN A 136 18.39 13.80 5.90
N THR A 137 17.22 14.15 5.34
CA THR A 137 16.03 13.29 5.37
C THR A 137 16.28 11.95 4.67
N LEU A 138 16.92 11.96 3.50
CA LEU A 138 17.25 10.73 2.76
C LEU A 138 18.25 9.85 3.54
N GLN A 139 19.27 10.44 4.14
CA GLN A 139 20.24 9.70 4.96
C GLN A 139 19.58 9.10 6.21
N GLU A 140 18.69 9.84 6.87
CA GLU A 140 17.94 9.33 8.01
C GLU A 140 17.05 8.14 7.60
N ARG A 141 16.33 8.25 6.48
CA ARG A 141 15.53 7.15 5.94
C ARG A 141 16.39 5.96 5.58
N LEU A 142 17.53 6.15 4.90
CA LEU A 142 18.47 5.08 4.56
C LEU A 142 18.97 4.34 5.80
N ASN A 143 19.30 5.07 6.87
CA ASN A 143 19.75 4.47 8.13
C ASN A 143 18.65 3.63 8.79
N VAL A 144 17.37 4.04 8.70
CA VAL A 144 16.24 3.22 9.17
C VAL A 144 16.10 1.96 8.32
N VAL A 145 16.16 2.07 6.99
CA VAL A 145 16.06 0.93 6.07
C VAL A 145 17.19 -0.07 6.29
N GLN A 146 18.42 0.38 6.45
CA GLN A 146 19.58 -0.50 6.71
C GLN A 146 19.45 -1.25 8.05
N ARG A 147 19.00 -0.57 9.11
CA ARG A 147 18.74 -1.21 10.40
C ARG A 147 17.57 -2.19 10.31
N GLY A 148 16.51 -1.83 9.58
CA GLY A 148 15.37 -2.69 9.30
C GLY A 148 15.76 -3.95 8.52
N LEU A 149 16.59 -3.83 7.48
CA LEU A 149 17.13 -4.96 6.72
C LEU A 149 17.95 -5.91 7.59
N LYS A 150 18.78 -5.38 8.50
CA LYS A 150 19.50 -6.20 9.47
C LYS A 150 18.53 -7.04 10.32
N ARG A 151 17.52 -6.42 10.92
CA ARG A 151 16.50 -7.14 11.72
C ARG A 151 15.66 -8.11 10.87
N ARG A 152 15.37 -7.76 9.61
CA ARG A 152 14.68 -8.66 8.68
C ARG A 152 15.43 -9.98 8.51
N THR A 153 16.76 -9.95 8.42
CA THR A 153 17.54 -11.19 8.31
C THR A 153 17.37 -12.08 9.54
N GLU A 154 17.22 -11.49 10.73
CA GLU A 154 16.92 -12.21 11.97
C GLU A 154 15.51 -12.83 11.92
N TYR A 155 14.52 -12.11 11.40
CA TYR A 155 13.15 -12.64 11.23
C TYR A 155 13.11 -13.81 10.24
N LEU A 156 13.89 -13.72 9.15
CA LEU A 156 13.96 -14.79 8.15
C LEU A 156 14.60 -16.07 8.71
N ALA A 157 15.63 -15.95 9.57
CA ALA A 157 16.37 -17.10 10.07
C ALA A 157 15.52 -18.14 10.81
N GLY A 158 14.46 -17.71 11.52
CA GLY A 158 13.52 -18.60 12.22
C GLY A 158 12.15 -18.75 11.55
N SER A 159 11.94 -18.12 10.39
CA SER A 159 10.61 -18.01 9.79
C SER A 159 10.03 -19.36 9.35
N VAL A 160 10.84 -20.22 8.73
CA VAL A 160 10.40 -21.52 8.21
C VAL A 160 9.89 -22.42 9.34
N ASP A 161 10.64 -22.51 10.44
CA ASP A 161 10.26 -23.31 11.61
C ASP A 161 8.98 -22.79 12.27
N LYS A 162 8.81 -21.45 12.34
CA LYS A 162 7.59 -20.82 12.85
C LYS A 162 6.37 -21.11 11.98
N VAL A 163 6.50 -21.00 10.65
CA VAL A 163 5.42 -21.32 9.71
C VAL A 163 5.02 -22.80 9.82
N GLN A 164 6.00 -23.69 9.92
CA GLN A 164 5.74 -25.12 10.10
C GLN A 164 5.01 -25.39 11.43
N LYS A 165 5.44 -24.76 12.53
CA LYS A 165 4.78 -24.88 13.83
C LYS A 165 3.34 -24.35 13.81
N LEU A 166 3.08 -23.21 13.14
CA LEU A 166 1.73 -22.68 12.98
C LEU A 166 0.81 -23.67 12.26
N LYS A 167 1.32 -24.36 11.24
CA LYS A 167 0.59 -25.40 10.54
C LYS A 167 0.25 -26.57 11.45
N GLU A 168 1.20 -27.05 12.24
CA GLU A 168 0.99 -28.13 13.22
C GLU A 168 0.03 -27.73 14.35
N ASP A 169 0.08 -26.48 14.81
CA ASP A 169 -0.86 -25.92 15.78
C ASP A 169 -2.28 -25.87 15.20
N PHE A 170 -2.42 -25.46 13.94
CA PHE A 170 -3.71 -25.43 13.25
C PHE A 170 -4.30 -26.83 13.04
N GLU A 171 -3.49 -27.82 12.65
CA GLU A 171 -3.94 -29.21 12.50
C GLU A 171 -4.53 -29.74 13.82
N ARG A 172 -3.86 -29.47 14.95
CA ARG A 172 -4.38 -29.81 16.29
C ARG A 172 -5.68 -29.06 16.63
N LEU A 173 -5.78 -27.78 16.29
CA LEU A 173 -7.00 -27.02 16.50
C LEU A 173 -8.16 -27.56 15.65
N ALA A 174 -7.91 -27.90 14.39
CA ALA A 174 -8.90 -28.45 13.49
C ALA A 174 -9.44 -29.79 13.99
N GLU A 175 -8.57 -30.69 14.48
CA GLU A 175 -8.99 -31.94 15.12
C GLU A 175 -9.84 -31.71 16.38
N ALA A 176 -9.42 -30.76 17.24
CA ALA A 176 -10.17 -30.38 18.43
C ALA A 176 -11.56 -29.80 18.07
N TYR A 177 -11.64 -28.97 17.03
CA TYR A 177 -12.90 -28.43 16.53
C TYR A 177 -13.83 -29.53 16.02
N GLN A 178 -13.32 -30.47 15.22
CA GLN A 178 -14.10 -31.60 14.69
C GLN A 178 -14.60 -32.56 15.78
N SER A 179 -13.81 -32.78 16.83
CA SER A 179 -14.26 -33.56 18.00
C SER A 179 -15.31 -32.80 18.82
N GLY A 180 -15.14 -31.49 19.01
CA GLY A 180 -16.11 -30.61 19.65
C GLY A 180 -17.46 -30.55 18.92
N GLN A 181 -17.44 -30.50 17.58
CA GLN A 181 -18.66 -30.54 16.76
C GLN A 181 -19.45 -31.84 16.99
N ARG A 182 -18.78 -33.00 16.98
CA ARG A 182 -19.43 -34.29 17.26
C ARG A 182 -20.04 -34.35 18.66
N ALA A 183 -19.32 -33.85 19.67
CA ALA A 183 -19.82 -33.78 21.04
C ALA A 183 -21.05 -32.87 21.17
N PHE A 184 -21.07 -31.74 20.44
CA PHE A 184 -22.22 -30.83 20.40
C PHE A 184 -23.45 -31.49 19.77
N GLU A 185 -23.28 -32.20 18.65
CA GLU A 185 -24.37 -32.94 18.00
C GLU A 185 -24.97 -34.01 18.93
N ASP A 186 -24.14 -34.74 19.65
CA ASP A 186 -24.59 -35.74 20.63
C ASP A 186 -25.35 -35.09 21.79
N LEU A 187 -24.85 -33.97 22.32
CA LEU A 187 -25.53 -33.19 23.35
C LEU A 187 -26.88 -32.64 22.86
N GLN A 188 -26.94 -32.19 21.61
CA GLN A 188 -28.17 -31.71 20.98
C GLN A 188 -29.23 -32.81 20.91
N ARG A 189 -28.86 -34.05 20.55
CA ARG A 189 -29.78 -35.21 20.55
C ARG A 189 -30.27 -35.54 21.95
N GLN A 190 -29.41 -35.49 22.95
CA GLN A 190 -29.79 -35.74 24.35
C GLN A 190 -30.75 -34.64 24.87
N ALA A 191 -30.49 -33.38 24.53
CA ALA A 191 -31.30 -32.24 24.95
C ALA A 191 -32.72 -32.24 24.34
N GLN A 192 -32.95 -32.93 23.21
CA GLN A 192 -34.30 -33.13 22.67
C GLN A 192 -35.19 -33.96 23.61
N HIS A 193 -34.59 -34.89 24.35
CA HIS A 193 -35.29 -35.77 25.29
C HIS A 193 -35.18 -35.32 26.75
N ASN A 194 -34.21 -34.46 27.08
CA ASN A 194 -34.01 -33.93 28.42
C ASN A 194 -33.95 -32.38 28.43
N PRO A 195 -35.03 -31.68 28.83
CA PRO A 195 -35.07 -30.22 28.91
C PRO A 195 -34.07 -29.58 29.87
N GLU A 196 -33.55 -30.32 30.86
CA GLU A 196 -32.57 -29.81 31.83
C GLU A 196 -31.21 -29.50 31.17
N LEU A 197 -30.92 -30.12 30.02
CA LEU A 197 -29.67 -29.93 29.29
C LEU A 197 -29.62 -28.63 28.45
N ARG A 198 -30.70 -27.84 28.41
CA ARG A 198 -30.75 -26.60 27.60
C ARG A 198 -29.63 -25.62 27.93
N GLY A 199 -29.34 -25.41 29.22
CA GLY A 199 -28.26 -24.52 29.64
C GLY A 199 -26.87 -25.00 29.20
N GLN A 200 -26.63 -26.33 29.28
CA GLN A 200 -25.37 -26.92 28.81
C GLN A 200 -25.24 -26.81 27.28
N LEU A 201 -26.35 -26.99 26.54
CA LEU A 201 -26.37 -26.84 25.09
C LEU A 201 -26.02 -25.41 24.66
N GLU A 202 -26.58 -24.40 25.32
CA GLU A 202 -26.27 -22.98 25.06
C GLU A 202 -24.80 -22.67 25.34
N GLN A 203 -24.26 -23.14 26.46
CA GLN A 203 -22.83 -22.99 26.78
C GLN A 203 -21.94 -23.66 25.73
N SER A 204 -22.27 -24.90 25.33
CA SER A 204 -21.53 -25.64 24.31
C SER A 204 -21.58 -24.95 22.95
N TYR A 205 -22.73 -24.39 22.56
CA TYR A 205 -22.89 -23.59 21.34
C TYR A 205 -21.99 -22.35 21.34
N ASN A 206 -21.96 -21.60 22.45
CA ASN A 206 -21.12 -20.41 22.59
C ASN A 206 -19.63 -20.73 22.48
N VAL A 207 -19.20 -21.84 23.10
CA VAL A 207 -17.81 -22.35 22.96
C VAL A 207 -17.52 -22.73 21.52
N LEU A 208 -18.40 -23.52 20.89
CA LEU A 208 -18.20 -23.99 19.51
C LEU A 208 -18.10 -22.82 18.52
N ARG A 209 -18.96 -21.81 18.66
CA ARG A 209 -18.93 -20.59 17.84
C ARG A 209 -17.60 -19.84 17.97
N ARG A 210 -17.05 -19.74 19.19
CA ARG A 210 -15.75 -19.11 19.43
C ARG A 210 -14.60 -19.89 18.80
N VAL A 211 -14.60 -21.22 18.93
CA VAL A 211 -13.58 -22.08 18.31
C VAL A 211 -13.68 -22.04 16.78
N GLN A 212 -14.90 -22.02 16.22
CA GLN A 212 -15.14 -21.86 14.79
C GLN A 212 -14.50 -20.57 14.25
N TYR A 213 -14.71 -19.45 14.94
CA TYR A 213 -14.12 -18.16 14.57
C TYR A 213 -12.58 -18.22 14.57
N ILE A 214 -11.98 -18.76 15.64
CA ILE A 214 -10.52 -18.89 15.73
C ILE A 214 -9.98 -19.81 14.62
N THR A 215 -10.66 -20.93 14.36
CA THR A 215 -10.28 -21.89 13.31
C THR A 215 -10.34 -21.25 11.92
N TYR A 216 -11.37 -20.45 11.64
CA TYR A 216 -11.51 -19.71 10.39
C TYR A 216 -10.37 -18.70 10.16
N ILE A 217 -9.96 -17.97 11.21
CA ILE A 217 -8.81 -17.07 11.09
C ILE A 217 -7.54 -17.87 10.86
N GLN A 218 -7.27 -18.86 11.70
CA GLN A 218 -6.04 -19.65 11.59
C GLN A 218 -5.93 -20.39 10.26
N SER A 219 -7.04 -20.84 9.67
CA SER A 219 -7.01 -21.48 8.34
C SER A 219 -6.47 -20.55 7.25
N ARG A 220 -6.74 -19.24 7.36
CA ARG A 220 -6.17 -18.23 6.45
C ARG A 220 -4.71 -17.94 6.75
N VAL A 221 -4.33 -17.92 8.03
CA VAL A 221 -2.94 -17.69 8.44
C VAL A 221 -2.01 -18.81 7.94
N VAL A 222 -2.45 -20.07 7.98
CA VAL A 222 -1.65 -21.21 7.51
C VAL A 222 -1.77 -21.48 6.01
N ASP A 223 -2.59 -20.72 5.30
CA ASP A 223 -2.70 -20.83 3.84
C ASP A 223 -1.34 -20.55 3.18
N PRO A 224 -0.92 -21.34 2.17
CA PRO A 224 0.35 -21.13 1.50
C PRO A 224 0.53 -19.71 0.94
N SER A 225 -0.57 -19.05 0.55
CA SER A 225 -0.55 -17.67 0.05
C SER A 225 -0.19 -16.63 1.11
N THR A 226 -0.24 -16.97 2.40
CA THR A 226 0.06 -16.03 3.48
C THR A 226 1.57 -15.88 3.68
N PHE A 227 2.32 -16.99 3.70
CA PHE A 227 3.76 -16.97 4.03
C PHE A 227 4.69 -17.71 3.05
N SER A 228 4.18 -18.59 2.17
CA SER A 228 5.03 -19.60 1.49
C SER A 228 5.12 -19.47 -0.03
N ASP A 229 4.14 -18.83 -0.68
CA ASP A 229 4.07 -18.70 -2.14
C ASP A 229 5.04 -17.66 -2.74
N ALA A 230 5.66 -16.82 -1.92
CA ALA A 230 6.63 -15.81 -2.36
C ALA A 230 7.78 -15.62 -1.38
N ALA A 231 9.01 -15.47 -1.90
CA ALA A 231 10.24 -15.37 -1.09
C ALA A 231 10.28 -14.19 -0.10
N TRP A 232 9.48 -13.15 -0.33
CA TRP A 232 9.45 -11.97 0.54
C TRP A 232 8.53 -12.11 1.76
N LYS A 233 7.60 -13.09 1.76
CA LYS A 233 6.56 -13.26 2.79
C LYS A 233 6.98 -13.92 4.11
N PRO A 234 7.92 -14.89 4.15
CA PRO A 234 8.23 -15.61 5.39
C PRO A 234 8.63 -14.72 6.58
N ALA A 235 9.30 -13.59 6.32
CA ALA A 235 9.71 -12.65 7.36
C ALA A 235 8.54 -12.10 8.20
N PHE A 236 7.32 -12.07 7.65
CA PHE A 236 6.15 -11.53 8.33
C PHE A 236 5.55 -12.46 9.38
N VAL A 237 5.95 -13.74 9.41
CA VAL A 237 5.45 -14.70 10.42
C VAL A 237 5.78 -14.26 11.84
N GLU A 238 6.82 -13.43 12.02
CA GLU A 238 7.20 -12.85 13.31
C GLU A 238 6.09 -12.00 13.93
N LEU A 239 5.20 -11.43 13.12
CA LEU A 239 4.11 -10.58 13.58
C LEU A 239 2.90 -11.36 14.09
N VAL A 240 2.83 -12.67 13.80
CA VAL A 240 1.68 -13.50 14.16
C VAL A 240 1.61 -13.68 15.67
N GLY A 241 0.48 -13.27 16.26
CA GLY A 241 0.23 -13.38 17.71
C GLY A 241 0.61 -12.12 18.51
N GLU A 242 1.21 -11.13 17.87
CA GLU A 242 1.48 -9.82 18.47
C GLU A 242 0.35 -8.83 18.11
N CYS A 243 0.06 -7.90 19.02
CA CYS A 243 -0.95 -6.86 18.79
C CYS A 243 -0.39 -5.48 19.14
N TYR A 244 -0.70 -4.50 18.30
CA TYR A 244 -0.19 -3.15 18.39
C TYR A 244 -1.33 -2.16 18.55
N THR A 245 -1.28 -1.37 19.62
CA THR A 245 -2.27 -0.34 19.92
C THR A 245 -1.79 1.03 19.48
N TYR A 246 -2.68 1.82 18.90
CA TYR A 246 -2.46 3.20 18.51
C TYR A 246 -3.63 4.07 18.95
N THR A 247 -3.35 5.08 19.77
CA THR A 247 -4.37 6.03 20.21
C THR A 247 -4.44 7.18 19.22
N VAL A 248 -5.61 7.36 18.62
CA VAL A 248 -5.89 8.44 17.65
C VAL A 248 -7.09 9.25 18.11
N ASN A 249 -7.07 10.56 17.89
CA ASN A 249 -8.26 11.38 18.15
C ASN A 249 -9.21 11.40 16.93
N GLU A 250 -10.47 11.75 17.16
CA GLU A 250 -11.50 11.76 16.12
C GLU A 250 -11.17 12.67 14.93
N LYS A 251 -10.47 13.80 15.17
CA LYS A 251 -10.10 14.74 14.13
C LYS A 251 -9.04 14.15 13.20
N GLU A 252 -8.00 13.55 13.77
CA GLU A 252 -6.95 12.85 13.04
C GLU A 252 -7.51 11.66 12.25
N LEU A 253 -8.44 10.93 12.86
CA LEU A 253 -9.03 9.75 12.24
C LEU A 253 -9.94 10.10 11.04
N LYS A 254 -10.83 11.08 11.18
CA LYS A 254 -11.93 11.33 10.21
C LYS A 254 -11.78 12.61 9.38
N GLY A 255 -10.84 13.50 9.70
CA GLY A 255 -10.65 14.76 8.97
C GLY A 255 -11.84 15.73 9.10
N GLY A 256 -12.08 16.27 10.30
CA GLY A 256 -13.20 17.20 10.56
C GLY A 256 -12.89 18.32 11.56
N THR A 257 -13.89 19.14 11.89
CA THR A 257 -13.76 20.13 12.97
C THR A 257 -13.71 19.42 14.32
N PRO A 258 -12.76 19.77 15.21
CA PRO A 258 -12.64 19.09 16.49
C PRO A 258 -13.85 19.40 17.37
N ASN A 259 -14.37 18.36 18.02
CA ASN A 259 -15.30 18.51 19.15
C ASN A 259 -14.64 19.32 20.28
N VAL A 260 -15.45 19.96 21.13
CA VAL A 260 -14.97 20.74 22.29
C VAL A 260 -14.03 19.91 23.17
N ILE A 261 -14.35 18.63 23.35
CA ILE A 261 -13.45 17.63 23.93
C ILE A 261 -13.22 16.55 22.88
N PRO A 262 -11.99 16.37 22.37
CA PRO A 262 -11.71 15.39 21.35
C PRO A 262 -11.91 13.98 21.89
N ARG A 263 -12.75 13.19 21.22
CA ARG A 263 -12.91 11.77 21.49
C ARG A 263 -11.66 11.03 21.00
N LYS A 264 -11.17 10.09 21.81
CA LYS A 264 -9.99 9.27 21.50
C LYS A 264 -10.41 7.82 21.31
N TYR A 265 -9.79 7.18 20.33
CA TYR A 265 -10.00 5.79 19.99
C TYR A 265 -8.67 5.06 20.08
N ASP A 266 -8.71 3.86 20.65
CA ASP A 266 -7.58 2.94 20.65
C ASP A 266 -7.81 1.92 19.54
N MET A 267 -7.01 2.06 18.48
CA MET A 267 -6.99 1.18 17.33
C MET A 267 -6.00 0.05 17.61
N VAL A 268 -6.47 -1.20 17.57
CA VAL A 268 -5.66 -2.38 17.82
C VAL A 268 -5.54 -3.19 16.54
N LEU A 269 -4.32 -3.28 16.00
CA LEU A 269 -3.96 -4.14 14.88
C LEU A 269 -3.26 -5.39 15.42
N CYS A 270 -3.83 -6.56 15.19
CA CYS A 270 -3.18 -7.85 15.38
C CYS A 270 -2.89 -8.43 13.98
N PRO A 271 -1.65 -8.29 13.45
CA PRO A 271 -1.34 -8.69 12.09
C PRO A 271 -1.71 -10.15 11.80
N PHE A 272 -2.28 -10.40 10.63
CA PHE A 272 -2.79 -11.71 10.20
C PHE A 272 -3.98 -12.25 11.02
N GLN A 273 -4.56 -11.44 11.92
CA GLN A 273 -5.73 -11.82 12.72
C GLN A 273 -6.89 -10.87 12.49
N ASN A 274 -6.86 -9.67 13.07
CA ASN A 274 -7.95 -8.70 12.95
C ASN A 274 -7.49 -7.26 13.26
N VAL A 275 -8.37 -6.32 12.93
CA VAL A 275 -8.28 -4.93 13.34
C VAL A 275 -9.52 -4.60 14.16
N SER A 276 -9.33 -3.90 15.29
CA SER A 276 -10.45 -3.49 16.14
C SER A 276 -10.29 -2.07 16.67
N GLN A 277 -11.42 -1.44 16.96
CA GLN A 277 -11.51 -0.13 17.56
C GLN A 277 -12.11 -0.26 18.96
N THR A 278 -11.47 0.39 19.93
CA THR A 278 -11.91 0.41 21.33
C THR A 278 -11.94 1.83 21.88
N GLU A 279 -12.72 2.02 22.94
CA GLU A 279 -12.88 3.33 23.58
C GLU A 279 -12.77 3.22 25.11
N PRO A 280 -11.58 2.92 25.64
CA PRO A 280 -11.42 2.72 27.08
C PRO A 280 -11.74 3.97 27.90
N LEU A 281 -11.54 5.17 27.31
CA LEU A 281 -11.78 6.45 27.95
C LEU A 281 -13.21 6.99 27.77
N TYR A 282 -14.13 6.19 27.20
CA TYR A 282 -15.51 6.62 26.94
C TYR A 282 -16.27 7.11 28.19
N PRO A 283 -16.18 6.44 29.36
CA PRO A 283 -16.90 6.88 30.56
C PRO A 283 -16.43 8.27 31.05
N GLU A 284 -15.11 8.48 31.07
CA GLU A 284 -14.48 9.74 31.48
C GLU A 284 -14.82 10.87 30.50
N TRP A 285 -14.71 10.58 29.20
CA TRP A 285 -15.07 11.53 28.14
C TRP A 285 -16.53 11.95 28.23
N THR A 286 -17.45 11.00 28.47
CA THR A 286 -18.89 11.27 28.62
C THR A 286 -19.17 12.19 29.81
N LYS A 287 -18.52 11.94 30.96
CA LYS A 287 -18.65 12.80 32.15
C LYS A 287 -18.16 14.23 31.86
N ALA A 288 -17.00 14.36 31.23
CA ALA A 288 -16.42 15.67 30.89
C ALA A 288 -17.27 16.43 29.85
N GLU A 289 -17.80 15.73 28.84
CA GLU A 289 -18.64 16.34 27.82
C GLU A 289 -19.95 16.89 28.41
N ARG A 290 -20.61 16.14 29.31
CA ARG A 290 -21.82 16.61 30.01
C ARG A 290 -21.55 17.86 30.84
N GLN A 291 -20.45 17.87 31.60
CA GLN A 291 -20.07 19.02 32.43
C GLN A 291 -19.84 20.28 31.58
N THR A 292 -19.17 20.16 30.44
CA THR A 292 -18.93 21.30 29.54
C THR A 292 -20.19 21.81 28.84
N LYS A 293 -21.17 20.94 28.54
CA LYS A 293 -22.44 21.33 27.88
C LYS A 293 -23.47 21.93 28.83
N VAL A 294 -23.56 21.46 30.08
CA VAL A 294 -24.61 21.86 31.04
C VAL A 294 -24.15 23.01 31.96
N GLY A 295 -22.84 23.20 32.12
CA GLY A 295 -22.27 24.10 33.13
C GLY A 295 -22.44 23.56 34.55
N ASP A 296 -21.82 24.21 35.54
CA ASP A 296 -21.71 23.79 36.96
C ASP A 296 -23.05 23.63 37.73
N LYS A 297 -24.21 23.69 37.07
CA LYS A 297 -25.51 23.59 37.72
C LYS A 297 -26.10 22.21 37.49
N VAL A 298 -26.23 21.48 38.60
CA VAL A 298 -26.72 20.10 38.78
C VAL A 298 -25.62 19.05 38.81
N ALA A 299 -24.84 19.08 39.88
CA ALA A 299 -24.13 17.92 40.41
C ALA A 299 -25.08 17.16 41.36
N ASP A 300 -26.11 16.52 40.81
CA ASP A 300 -26.91 15.53 41.55
C ASP A 300 -27.79 14.72 40.57
N GLU A 301 -27.15 14.08 39.61
CA GLU A 301 -27.76 12.95 38.89
C GLU A 301 -26.89 11.73 39.17
N LYS A 302 -27.55 10.64 39.59
CA LYS A 302 -26.95 9.36 39.97
C LYS A 302 -25.78 9.05 39.05
N GLU A 303 -24.61 8.74 39.61
CA GLU A 303 -23.50 8.15 38.88
C GLU A 303 -23.95 6.80 38.32
N GLU A 304 -24.65 6.80 37.18
CA GLU A 304 -24.76 5.63 36.35
C GLU A 304 -23.33 5.28 35.93
N GLU A 305 -22.89 4.09 36.33
CA GLU A 305 -21.62 3.52 35.93
C GLU A 305 -21.70 3.30 34.42
N VAL A 306 -21.20 4.26 33.65
CA VAL A 306 -21.16 4.17 32.19
C VAL A 306 -20.16 3.07 31.85
N GLU A 307 -20.67 1.95 31.34
CA GLU A 307 -19.84 0.83 30.92
C GLU A 307 -18.98 1.20 29.71
N VAL A 308 -17.77 0.63 29.67
CA VAL A 308 -16.88 0.77 28.51
C VAL A 308 -17.52 0.04 27.32
N PRO A 309 -17.69 0.72 26.17
CA PRO A 309 -18.21 0.09 24.97
C PRO A 309 -17.38 -1.13 24.57
N ARG A 310 -18.05 -2.20 24.11
CA ARG A 310 -17.36 -3.37 23.57
C ARG A 310 -16.49 -2.98 22.36
N PRO A 311 -15.37 -3.68 22.13
CA PRO A 311 -14.59 -3.54 20.91
C PRO A 311 -15.44 -3.73 19.65
N ILE A 312 -15.18 -2.92 18.63
CA ILE A 312 -15.79 -3.03 17.31
C ILE A 312 -14.75 -3.64 16.35
N GLY A 313 -15.09 -4.76 15.72
CA GLY A 313 -14.25 -5.36 14.67
C GLY A 313 -14.28 -4.52 13.39
N LEU A 314 -13.13 -4.02 12.95
CA LEU A 314 -12.97 -3.25 11.71
C LEU A 314 -12.62 -4.15 10.50
N GLY A 315 -12.19 -5.37 10.75
CA GLY A 315 -11.91 -6.37 9.73
C GLY A 315 -11.11 -7.55 10.28
N ILE A 316 -11.10 -8.65 9.53
CA ILE A 316 -10.38 -9.89 9.78
C ILE A 316 -9.43 -10.12 8.61
N TRP A 317 -8.22 -10.61 8.90
CA TRP A 317 -7.23 -10.92 7.87
C TRP A 317 -7.85 -11.74 6.73
N ASN A 318 -7.74 -11.24 5.51
CA ASN A 318 -8.29 -11.86 4.32
C ASN A 318 -7.18 -12.36 3.39
N GLU A 319 -6.40 -11.44 2.82
CA GLU A 319 -5.40 -11.73 1.80
C GLU A 319 -4.39 -10.58 1.62
N TRP A 320 -3.31 -10.87 0.90
CA TRP A 320 -2.39 -9.87 0.37
C TRP A 320 -2.98 -9.19 -0.86
N GLN A 321 -2.81 -7.88 -0.99
CA GLN A 321 -3.17 -7.10 -2.18
C GLN A 321 -1.92 -6.69 -2.97
N GLU A 322 -2.14 -6.02 -4.10
CA GLU A 322 -1.07 -5.42 -4.90
C GLU A 322 -0.24 -4.45 -4.05
N SER A 323 1.08 -4.56 -4.20
CA SER A 323 2.02 -3.69 -3.48
C SER A 323 1.98 -2.29 -4.09
N VAL A 324 2.03 -1.26 -3.25
CA VAL A 324 2.07 0.14 -3.67
C VAL A 324 3.45 0.68 -3.34
N ASN A 325 4.22 1.06 -4.37
CA ASN A 325 5.64 1.40 -4.22
C ASN A 325 6.41 0.26 -3.50
N PHE A 326 7.03 0.54 -2.36
CA PHE A 326 7.71 -0.46 -1.52
C PHE A 326 6.80 -1.07 -0.45
N ALA A 327 5.58 -0.56 -0.27
CA ALA A 327 4.66 -1.01 0.77
C ALA A 327 4.00 -2.34 0.40
N ARG A 328 3.94 -3.26 1.36
CA ARG A 328 3.16 -4.51 1.24
C ARG A 328 1.76 -4.29 1.79
N VAL A 329 0.75 -4.62 1.01
CA VAL A 329 -0.63 -4.26 1.34
C VAL A 329 -1.41 -5.50 1.77
N GLN A 330 -2.11 -5.38 2.90
CA GLN A 330 -2.98 -6.40 3.45
C GLN A 330 -4.43 -5.93 3.41
N SER A 331 -5.33 -6.86 3.10
CA SER A 331 -6.77 -6.65 3.18
C SER A 331 -7.34 -7.31 4.43
N TYR A 332 -8.13 -6.56 5.19
CA TYR A 332 -8.92 -7.04 6.31
C TYR A 332 -10.40 -6.74 6.04
N ASN A 333 -11.23 -7.76 5.90
CA ASN A 333 -12.66 -7.63 5.56
C ASN A 333 -13.54 -8.35 6.59
N HIS A 334 -14.86 -8.45 6.35
CA HIS A 334 -15.78 -9.08 7.29
C HIS A 334 -15.75 -8.46 8.69
N GLY A 335 -15.56 -7.14 8.77
CA GLY A 335 -15.74 -6.37 9.98
C GLY A 335 -17.21 -6.26 10.37
N GLU A 336 -17.47 -5.66 11.52
CA GLU A 336 -18.83 -5.51 12.01
C GLU A 336 -19.67 -4.60 11.11
N PRO A 337 -20.99 -4.87 10.96
CA PRO A 337 -21.88 -4.06 10.14
C PRO A 337 -21.86 -2.59 10.52
N CYS A 338 -21.69 -1.74 9.51
CA CYS A 338 -21.73 -0.29 9.59
C CYS A 338 -23.17 0.23 9.49
N ALA A 339 -23.37 1.51 9.85
CA ALA A 339 -24.68 2.16 9.80
C ALA A 339 -25.28 2.23 8.38
N ASN A 340 -24.43 2.25 7.34
CA ASN A 340 -24.84 2.23 5.94
C ASN A 340 -25.17 0.82 5.41
N GLY A 341 -25.09 -0.22 6.25
CA GLY A 341 -25.35 -1.61 5.88
C GLY A 341 -24.16 -2.34 5.23
N GLN A 342 -23.03 -1.68 5.01
CA GLN A 342 -21.80 -2.32 4.55
C GLN A 342 -21.02 -2.91 5.72
N GLU A 343 -20.18 -3.92 5.45
CA GLU A 343 -19.23 -4.43 6.43
C GLU A 343 -18.02 -3.48 6.52
N ARG A 344 -17.58 -3.20 7.75
CA ARG A 344 -16.31 -2.48 7.94
C ARG A 344 -15.16 -3.29 7.33
N HIS A 345 -14.20 -2.58 6.75
CA HIS A 345 -12.97 -3.19 6.25
C HIS A 345 -11.79 -2.25 6.46
N THR A 346 -10.60 -2.83 6.50
CA THR A 346 -9.35 -2.12 6.74
C THR A 346 -8.30 -2.55 5.72
N ARG A 347 -7.65 -1.56 5.11
CA ARG A 347 -6.45 -1.75 4.30
C ARG A 347 -5.24 -1.42 5.17
N VAL A 348 -4.30 -2.34 5.28
CA VAL A 348 -3.08 -2.15 6.08
C VAL A 348 -1.87 -2.09 5.16
N GLU A 349 -1.16 -0.98 5.18
CA GLU A 349 0.10 -0.78 4.46
C GLU A 349 1.29 -1.08 5.38
N LEU A 350 2.03 -2.13 5.07
CA LEU A 350 3.25 -2.49 5.77
C LEU A 350 4.44 -1.81 5.11
N LEU A 351 5.04 -0.88 5.84
CA LEU A 351 6.17 -0.06 5.43
C LEU A 351 7.46 -0.56 6.08
N CYS A 352 8.59 -0.40 5.39
CA CYS A 352 9.88 -0.67 6.01
C CYS A 352 10.09 0.26 7.21
N GLY A 353 10.42 -0.33 8.35
CA GLY A 353 10.78 0.38 9.57
C GLY A 353 11.71 -0.47 10.45
N GLU A 354 12.35 0.17 11.43
CA GLU A 354 13.22 -0.56 12.36
C GLU A 354 12.42 -1.32 13.44
N GLN A 355 11.23 -0.85 13.78
CA GLN A 355 10.40 -1.38 14.85
C GLN A 355 9.00 -1.70 14.34
N ASN A 356 8.34 -2.67 14.96
CA ASN A 356 6.95 -2.99 14.70
C ASN A 356 6.06 -1.97 15.41
N ARG A 357 5.39 -1.11 14.68
CA ARG A 357 4.45 -0.12 15.24
C ARG A 357 3.47 0.40 14.20
N VAL A 358 2.28 0.74 14.66
CA VAL A 358 1.35 1.54 13.87
C VAL A 358 1.85 2.98 13.81
N VAL A 359 1.90 3.55 12.61
CA VAL A 359 2.35 4.94 12.33
C VAL A 359 1.15 5.89 12.27
N SER A 360 0.12 5.50 11.53
CA SER A 360 -1.12 6.27 11.40
C SER A 360 -2.31 5.37 11.14
N VAL A 361 -3.50 5.87 11.49
CA VAL A 361 -4.79 5.27 11.18
C VAL A 361 -5.74 6.36 10.71
N GLU A 362 -6.34 6.17 9.54
CA GLU A 362 -7.22 7.13 8.89
C GLU A 362 -8.50 6.42 8.43
N GLU A 363 -9.65 7.08 8.57
CA GLU A 363 -10.93 6.67 7.99
C GLU A 363 -11.15 7.49 6.71
N ARG A 364 -10.73 6.94 5.57
CA ARG A 364 -10.79 7.62 4.25
C ARG A 364 -12.23 7.88 3.82
N GLU A 365 -13.06 6.87 3.99
CA GLU A 365 -14.49 6.90 3.75
C GLU A 365 -15.20 6.24 4.93
N MET A 366 -16.51 6.47 5.05
CA MET A 366 -17.31 5.88 6.12
C MET A 366 -17.10 4.36 6.16
N CYS A 367 -16.59 3.87 7.30
CA CYS A 367 -16.33 2.45 7.54
C CYS A 367 -15.23 1.81 6.65
N GLN A 368 -14.41 2.62 6.00
CA GLN A 368 -13.20 2.22 5.28
C GLN A 368 -11.97 2.81 5.97
N TYR A 369 -11.12 1.94 6.50
CA TYR A 369 -9.97 2.34 7.29
C TYR A 369 -8.66 2.04 6.55
N GLU A 370 -7.69 2.93 6.68
CA GLU A 370 -6.33 2.75 6.21
C GLU A 370 -5.38 2.82 7.41
N VAL A 371 -4.57 1.78 7.60
CA VAL A 371 -3.57 1.71 8.68
C VAL A 371 -2.19 1.64 8.04
N ARG A 372 -1.29 2.56 8.43
CA ARG A 372 0.12 2.48 8.08
C ARG A 372 0.90 1.85 9.22
N PHE A 373 1.63 0.79 8.95
CA PHE A 373 2.36 0.02 9.94
C PHE A 373 3.82 -0.17 9.51
N GLU A 374 4.74 0.24 10.37
CA GLU A 374 6.17 0.03 10.16
C GLU A 374 6.59 -1.34 10.70
N THR A 375 7.42 -2.06 9.95
CA THR A 375 8.02 -3.32 10.40
C THR A 375 9.32 -3.65 9.66
N PRO A 376 10.33 -4.26 10.33
CA PRO A 376 11.48 -4.82 9.66
C PRO A 376 11.12 -5.86 8.60
N ALA A 377 10.01 -6.58 8.80
CA ALA A 377 9.52 -7.60 7.88
C ALA A 377 9.14 -7.04 6.49
N ALA A 378 8.97 -5.72 6.34
CA ALA A 378 8.65 -5.08 5.07
C ALA A 378 9.87 -4.50 4.34
N CYS A 379 11.03 -4.40 5.00
CA CYS A 379 12.23 -3.83 4.41
C CYS A 379 12.78 -4.68 3.24
N GLY A 380 13.29 -4.03 2.21
CA GLY A 380 13.83 -4.70 1.02
C GLY A 380 15.03 -3.97 0.44
N GLN A 381 15.88 -4.68 -0.30
CA GLN A 381 17.08 -4.10 -0.91
C GLN A 381 16.73 -3.02 -1.95
N ALA A 382 15.62 -3.21 -2.68
CA ALA A 382 15.17 -2.25 -3.70
C ALA A 382 14.95 -0.84 -3.13
N GLU A 383 14.36 -0.70 -1.94
CA GLU A 383 14.18 0.61 -1.29
C GLU A 383 15.53 1.22 -0.90
N GLN A 384 16.45 0.41 -0.39
CA GLN A 384 17.80 0.87 -0.05
C GLN A 384 18.54 1.40 -1.28
N ASP A 385 18.49 0.67 -2.39
CA ASP A 385 19.21 1.01 -3.61
C ASP A 385 18.66 2.32 -4.22
N VAL A 386 17.33 2.49 -4.23
CA VAL A 386 16.69 3.75 -4.67
C VAL A 386 17.10 4.94 -3.80
N LEU A 387 17.11 4.78 -2.48
CA LEU A 387 17.57 5.83 -1.57
C LEU A 387 19.05 6.18 -1.78
N GLN A 388 19.90 5.18 -2.04
CA GLN A 388 21.33 5.41 -2.31
C GLN A 388 21.56 6.13 -3.63
N ASP A 389 20.78 5.81 -4.66
CA ASP A 389 20.81 6.51 -5.94
C ASP A 389 20.36 7.97 -5.77
N GLU A 390 19.23 8.20 -5.09
CA GLU A 390 18.73 9.55 -4.84
C GLU A 390 19.73 10.41 -4.03
N ILE A 391 20.33 9.84 -2.98
CA ILE A 391 21.41 10.51 -2.21
C ILE A 391 22.59 10.87 -3.12
N SER A 392 22.94 10.00 -4.07
CA SER A 392 24.04 10.23 -5.00
C SER A 392 23.71 11.35 -5.98
N ARG A 393 22.47 11.40 -6.49
CA ARG A 393 21.96 12.50 -7.34
C ARG A 393 21.97 13.83 -6.60
N VAL A 394 21.40 13.91 -5.39
CA VAL A 394 21.40 15.16 -4.61
C VAL A 394 22.83 15.65 -4.33
N LYS A 395 23.77 14.74 -4.06
CA LYS A 395 25.20 15.08 -3.90
C LYS A 395 25.86 15.62 -5.17
N THR A 396 25.37 15.28 -6.35
CA THR A 396 25.90 15.85 -7.60
C THR A 396 25.53 17.32 -7.74
N PHE A 397 24.32 17.75 -7.35
CA PHE A 397 23.92 19.17 -7.38
C PHE A 397 24.87 20.06 -6.55
N PHE A 398 25.29 19.59 -5.37
CA PHE A 398 26.29 20.29 -4.57
C PHE A 398 27.65 20.45 -5.26
N LYS A 399 28.10 19.43 -6.00
CA LYS A 399 29.39 19.48 -6.71
C LYS A 399 29.34 20.43 -7.90
N THR A 400 28.23 20.44 -8.65
CA THR A 400 28.04 21.35 -9.79
C THR A 400 28.07 22.81 -9.32
N LYS A 401 27.54 23.09 -8.14
CA LYS A 401 27.62 24.42 -7.51
C LYS A 401 29.06 24.86 -7.19
N ASP A 402 29.88 23.98 -6.61
CA ASP A 402 31.25 24.30 -6.18
C ASP A 402 32.24 24.47 -7.35
N VAL A 403 31.94 23.89 -8.52
CA VAL A 403 32.77 24.02 -9.73
C VAL A 403 32.58 25.39 -10.42
N GLY A 404 31.61 26.20 -9.98
CA GLY A 404 31.52 27.59 -10.36
C GLY A 404 31.18 27.80 -11.83
N GLU A 405 29.95 27.45 -12.21
CA GLU A 405 29.23 28.04 -13.35
C GLU A 405 27.78 27.52 -13.30
N PHE A 406 26.88 28.25 -12.64
CA PHE A 406 25.63 28.53 -13.33
C PHE A 406 25.97 29.66 -14.30
N ALA A 407 26.71 29.32 -15.37
CA ALA A 407 26.57 30.12 -16.58
C ALA A 407 25.07 30.13 -16.85
N GLY A 408 24.52 31.33 -17.04
CA GLY A 408 23.25 31.42 -17.74
C GLY A 408 23.34 30.52 -18.96
N HIS A 409 22.30 29.74 -19.21
CA HIS A 409 21.99 29.45 -20.60
C HIS A 409 21.55 30.81 -21.18
N GLU A 410 22.52 31.72 -21.37
CA GLU A 410 22.54 32.54 -22.57
C GLU A 410 23.09 31.57 -23.62
N GLU A 411 22.32 31.37 -24.70
CA GLU A 411 22.45 30.32 -25.71
C GLU A 411 21.73 29.01 -25.32
N LEU A 412 20.44 28.94 -25.66
CA LEU A 412 20.02 28.60 -27.03
C LEU A 412 18.84 29.48 -27.44
#